data_AF-A0A7S0WTV9-F1
#
_entry.id   AF-A0A7S0WTV9-F1
#
_cell.length_a   1.000
_cell.length_b   1.000
_cell.length_c   1.000
_cell.angle_alpha   90.00
_cell.angle_beta   90.00
_cell.angle_gamma   90.00
#
_symmetry.space_group_name_H-M   'P 1'
#
loop_
_entity.id
_entity.type
_entity.pdbx_description
1 polymer ?
#
loop_
_entity_poly.entity_id
_entity_poly.type
_entity_poly.pdbx_seq_one_letter_code
_entity_poly.pdbx_strand_id
1 'polypeptide(L)'
;FRMRPAADVARDKPELAALIRQHAVNNEIMLTLANNIMICKNTTVCWWNGGNILESFITILKHNNITNHLIGVMDDETEAYLKGRAGVNWFRVRIEIPVSQDKTHPANKVSTIKYTLLKDFIQLGVHTLITD
;
A
#
# COMPACT_ATOMS: atom_id res chain seq x y z
N PHE A 1 -13.57 -18.07 -6.32
CA PHE A 1 -12.64 -17.60 -5.28
C PHE A 1 -13.27 -17.81 -3.91
N ARG A 2 -12.65 -18.57 -3.00
CA ARG A 2 -13.19 -18.81 -1.65
C ARG A 2 -12.54 -17.84 -0.66
N MET A 3 -13.36 -17.08 0.06
CA MET A 3 -12.91 -16.30 1.23
C MET A 3 -12.56 -17.30 2.34
N ARG A 4 -11.42 -17.08 2.99
CA ARG A 4 -10.98 -17.81 4.18
C ARG A 4 -11.45 -17.08 5.45
N PRO A 5 -11.68 -17.78 6.56
CA PRO A 5 -11.96 -17.16 7.86
C PRO A 5 -10.92 -16.11 8.24
N ALA A 6 -11.35 -15.02 8.88
CA ALA A 6 -10.48 -13.93 9.33
C ALA A 6 -9.34 -14.43 10.23
N ALA A 7 -9.61 -15.42 11.09
CA ALA A 7 -8.63 -16.03 11.97
C ALA A 7 -7.47 -16.71 11.21
N ASP A 8 -7.76 -17.36 10.07
CA ASP A 8 -6.73 -17.98 9.23
C ASP A 8 -5.85 -16.92 8.56
N VAL A 9 -6.45 -15.86 8.05
CA VAL A 9 -5.69 -14.76 7.44
C VAL A 9 -4.83 -14.04 8.47
N ALA A 10 -5.36 -13.79 9.67
CA ALA A 10 -4.62 -13.17 10.76
C ALA A 10 -3.45 -14.04 11.25
N ARG A 11 -3.62 -15.36 11.26
CA ARG A 11 -2.53 -16.31 11.58
C ARG A 11 -1.42 -16.27 10.54
N ASP A 12 -1.78 -16.21 9.25
CA ASP A 12 -0.82 -16.21 8.15
C ASP A 12 -0.17 -14.82 7.95
N LYS A 13 -0.85 -13.75 8.37
CA LYS A 13 -0.43 -12.35 8.17
C LYS A 13 -0.54 -11.54 9.47
N PRO A 14 0.17 -11.93 10.54
CA PRO A 14 0.00 -11.33 11.87
C PRO A 14 0.42 -9.85 11.89
N GLU A 15 1.48 -9.47 11.18
CA GLU A 15 1.95 -8.09 11.06
C GLU A 15 0.87 -7.18 10.44
N LEU A 16 0.27 -7.62 9.32
CA LEU A 16 -0.80 -6.86 8.65
C LEU A 16 -2.04 -6.74 9.54
N ALA A 17 -2.44 -7.83 10.20
CA ALA A 17 -3.58 -7.81 11.11
C ALA A 17 -3.35 -6.87 12.30
N ALA A 18 -2.13 -6.80 12.84
CA ALA A 18 -1.78 -5.88 13.91
C ALA A 18 -1.85 -4.41 13.43
N LEU A 19 -1.30 -4.11 12.26
CA LEU A 19 -1.35 -2.76 11.68
C LEU A 19 -2.78 -2.30 11.40
N ILE A 20 -3.64 -3.18 10.85
CA ILE A 20 -5.05 -2.85 10.63
C ILE A 20 -5.74 -2.53 11.96
N ARG A 21 -5.53 -3.32 13.02
CA ARG A 21 -6.10 -3.02 14.35
C ARG A 21 -5.60 -1.71 14.93
N GLN A 22 -4.36 -1.33 14.64
CA GLN A 22 -3.76 -0.10 15.14
C GLN A 22 -4.26 1.15 14.40
N HIS A 23 -4.50 1.04 13.10
CA HIS A 23 -4.73 2.21 12.24
C HIS A 23 -6.14 2.32 11.66
N ALA A 24 -6.93 1.24 11.66
CA ALA A 24 -8.32 1.33 11.24
C ALA A 24 -9.14 2.11 12.28
N VAL A 25 -10.05 2.96 11.80
CA VAL A 25 -11.00 3.72 12.63
C VAL A 25 -12.40 3.26 12.23
N ASN A 26 -13.22 2.83 13.20
CA ASN A 26 -14.55 2.27 12.93
C ASN A 26 -14.56 1.11 11.91
N ASN A 27 -13.50 0.30 11.91
CA ASN A 27 -13.25 -0.74 10.90
C ASN A 27 -13.12 -0.19 9.47
N GLU A 28 -12.72 1.06 9.29
CA GLU A 28 -12.45 1.68 7.99
C GLU A 28 -10.97 2.05 7.86
N ILE A 29 -10.41 1.78 6.68
CA ILE A 29 -9.02 2.11 6.37
C ILE A 29 -8.84 2.50 4.90
N MET A 30 -7.98 3.48 4.66
CA MET A 30 -7.49 3.81 3.34
C MET A 30 -6.24 2.98 3.04
N LEU A 31 -6.26 2.23 1.94
CA LEU A 31 -5.12 1.47 1.45
C LEU A 31 -4.59 2.11 0.17
N THR A 32 -3.30 2.39 0.15
CA THR A 32 -2.58 2.73 -1.08
C THR A 32 -1.41 1.78 -1.29
N LEU A 33 -0.96 1.64 -2.53
CA LEU A 33 0.24 0.88 -2.86
C LEU A 33 1.27 1.83 -3.46
N ALA A 34 2.53 1.68 -3.06
CA ALA A 34 3.60 2.53 -3.55
C ALA A 34 4.83 1.73 -3.96
N ASN A 35 5.44 2.18 -5.05
CA ASN A 35 6.73 1.73 -5.53
C ASN A 35 7.54 2.93 -6.04
N ASN A 36 8.80 2.70 -6.39
CA ASN A 36 9.78 3.75 -6.59
C ASN A 36 9.43 4.70 -7.75
N ILE A 37 8.68 4.23 -8.75
CA ILE A 37 8.25 5.07 -9.88
C ILE A 37 7.29 6.21 -9.47
N MET A 38 6.72 6.14 -8.27
CA MET A 38 5.91 7.19 -7.67
C MET A 38 6.76 8.27 -6.98
N ILE A 39 8.05 8.00 -6.75
CA ILE A 39 9.02 8.90 -6.14
C ILE A 39 9.89 9.48 -7.27
N CYS A 40 9.46 10.62 -7.83
CA CYS A 40 10.23 11.28 -8.89
C CYS A 40 11.44 12.00 -8.27
N LYS A 41 12.56 11.27 -8.09
CA LYS A 41 13.86 11.81 -7.62
C LYS A 41 14.88 11.98 -8.76
N ASN A 42 14.76 11.22 -9.84
CA ASN A 42 15.64 11.28 -10.99
C ASN A 42 14.79 11.10 -12.24
N THR A 43 14.78 12.08 -13.14
CA THR A 43 13.81 12.29 -14.23
C THR A 43 13.62 11.13 -15.23
N THR A 44 14.38 10.03 -15.10
CA THR A 44 14.37 8.87 -15.98
C THR A 44 13.30 7.83 -15.67
N VAL A 45 12.76 7.79 -14.45
CA VAL A 45 11.66 6.87 -14.09
C VAL A 45 10.64 7.59 -13.19
N CYS A 46 9.73 8.32 -13.82
CA CYS A 46 8.58 8.93 -13.14
C CYS A 46 7.30 8.46 -13.83
N TRP A 47 6.27 8.14 -13.05
CA TRP A 47 4.94 7.78 -13.58
C TRP A 47 4.39 8.89 -14.51
N TRP A 48 4.71 10.15 -14.22
CA TRP A 48 4.23 11.33 -14.94
C TRP A 48 5.32 12.41 -15.00
N ASN A 49 5.20 13.31 -15.99
CA ASN A 49 6.15 14.40 -16.22
C ASN A 49 6.13 15.43 -15.07
N GLY A 50 6.87 15.15 -14.00
CA GLY A 50 7.40 16.18 -13.10
C GLY A 50 6.92 16.16 -11.65
N GLY A 51 6.17 15.15 -11.20
CA GLY A 51 5.68 15.13 -9.82
C GLY A 51 6.04 13.88 -9.00
N ASN A 52 6.33 14.09 -7.73
CA ASN A 52 6.40 13.02 -6.74
C ASN A 52 4.98 12.77 -6.21
N ILE A 53 4.25 11.84 -6.84
CA ILE A 53 2.84 11.58 -6.51
C ILE A 53 2.68 11.05 -5.08
N LEU A 54 3.66 10.26 -4.60
CA LEU A 54 3.66 9.77 -3.23
C LEU A 54 3.80 10.93 -2.22
N GLU A 55 4.65 11.92 -2.50
CA GLU A 55 4.77 13.12 -1.66
C GLU A 55 3.49 13.96 -1.67
N SER A 56 2.87 14.14 -2.84
CA SER A 56 1.59 14.83 -2.95
C SER A 56 0.51 14.14 -2.12
N PHE A 57 0.43 12.81 -2.20
CA PHE A 57 -0.49 12.02 -1.40
C PHE A 57 -0.24 12.17 0.11
N ILE A 58 1.02 12.02 0.56
CA ILE A 58 1.39 12.22 1.98
C ILE A 58 1.04 13.63 2.46
N THR A 59 1.26 14.63 1.61
CA THR A 59 0.92 16.03 1.92
C THR A 59 -0.59 16.20 2.13
N ILE A 60 -1.41 15.59 1.27
CA ILE A 60 -2.87 15.61 1.38
C ILE A 60 -3.34 14.90 2.66
N LEU A 61 -2.77 13.74 3.00
CA LEU A 61 -3.07 13.03 4.24
C LEU A 61 -2.81 13.92 5.46
N LYS A 62 -1.64 14.56 5.51
CA LYS A 62 -1.25 15.45 6.62
C LYS A 62 -2.14 16.69 6.69
N HIS A 63 -2.36 17.35 5.55
CA HIS A 63 -3.16 18.57 5.47
C HIS A 63 -4.61 18.33 5.97
N ASN A 64 -5.17 17.16 5.68
CA ASN A 64 -6.54 16.81 6.08
C ASN A 64 -6.62 15.97 7.37
N ASN A 65 -5.50 15.79 8.08
CA ASN A 65 -5.41 14.99 9.29
C ASN A 65 -5.98 13.55 9.14
N ILE A 66 -5.73 12.92 7.98
CA ILE A 66 -6.16 11.55 7.68
C ILE A 66 -5.18 10.57 8.32
N THR A 67 -5.59 9.93 9.42
CA THR A 67 -4.75 9.02 10.20
C THR A 67 -5.02 7.55 9.94
N ASN A 68 -6.21 7.21 9.42
CA ASN A 68 -6.64 5.84 9.13
C ASN A 68 -6.20 5.37 7.72
N HIS A 69 -4.90 5.41 7.45
CA HIS A 69 -4.32 4.97 6.19
C HIS A 69 -3.23 3.91 6.41
N LEU A 70 -2.96 3.10 5.38
CA LEU A 70 -1.78 2.25 5.25
C LEU A 70 -1.22 2.34 3.82
N ILE A 71 0.09 2.56 3.72
CA ILE A 71 0.84 2.53 2.47
C ILE A 71 1.55 1.17 2.35
N GLY A 72 1.09 0.32 1.43
CA GLY A 72 1.79 -0.91 1.08
C GLY A 72 2.96 -0.64 0.16
N VAL A 73 4.19 -0.74 0.66
CA VAL A 73 5.41 -0.52 -0.12
C VAL A 73 5.87 -1.80 -0.81
N MET A 74 6.32 -1.67 -2.07
CA MET A 74 6.66 -2.81 -2.92
C MET A 74 8.16 -2.98 -3.17
N ASP A 75 8.97 -1.97 -2.88
CA ASP A 75 10.43 -1.97 -3.07
C ASP A 75 11.17 -1.21 -1.97
N ASP A 76 12.47 -1.45 -1.90
CA ASP A 76 13.36 -0.97 -0.84
C ASP A 76 13.57 0.55 -0.91
N GLU A 77 13.49 1.13 -2.10
CA GLU A 77 13.65 2.56 -2.30
C GLU A 77 12.46 3.33 -1.71
N THR A 78 11.24 2.82 -1.91
CA THR A 78 10.01 3.37 -1.36
C THR A 78 9.96 3.18 0.15
N GLU A 79 10.38 2.02 0.64
CA GLU A 79 10.51 1.77 2.07
C GLU A 79 11.49 2.77 2.73
N ALA A 80 12.69 2.93 2.16
CA ALA A 80 13.69 3.88 2.64
C ALA A 80 13.16 5.32 2.59
N TYR A 81 12.35 5.67 1.60
CA TYR A 81 11.74 6.99 1.46
C TYR A 81 10.72 7.31 2.57
N LEU A 82 9.99 6.30 3.05
CA LEU A 82 8.98 6.45 4.12
C LEU A 82 9.55 6.24 5.52
N LYS A 83 10.68 5.55 5.66
CA LYS A 83 11.30 5.25 6.95
C LYS A 83 11.60 6.53 7.73
N GLY A 84 11.10 6.59 8.97
CA GLY A 84 11.29 7.73 9.87
C GLY A 84 10.37 8.93 9.62
N ARG A 85 9.46 8.87 8.64
CA ARG A 85 8.45 9.93 8.44
C ARG A 85 7.35 9.84 9.49
N ALA A 86 7.26 10.86 10.35
CA ALA A 86 6.20 10.96 11.34
C ALA A 86 4.80 11.05 10.68
N GLY A 87 3.84 10.31 11.23
CA GLY A 87 2.44 10.33 10.79
C GLY A 87 2.15 9.60 9.48
N VAL A 88 3.08 8.79 8.97
CA VAL A 88 2.86 7.95 7.77
C VAL A 88 2.90 6.48 8.18
N ASN A 89 1.78 5.78 8.03
CA ASN A 89 1.68 4.36 8.36
C ASN A 89 1.94 3.54 7.08
N TRP A 90 2.91 2.64 7.12
CA TRP A 90 3.29 1.83 5.97
C TRP A 90 3.67 0.41 6.36
N PHE A 91 3.68 -0.50 5.39
CA PHE A 91 4.13 -1.87 5.58
C PHE A 91 4.69 -2.47 4.30
N ARG A 92 5.61 -3.43 4.43
CA ARG A 92 6.15 -4.14 3.27
C ARG A 92 5.17 -5.15 2.73
N VAL A 93 4.82 -5.03 1.44
CA VAL A 93 3.96 -6.00 0.77
C VAL A 93 4.78 -7.24 0.41
N ARG A 94 4.34 -8.40 0.92
CA ARG A 94 4.92 -9.72 0.62
C ARG A 94 3.99 -10.52 -0.29
N ILE A 95 3.60 -9.93 -1.42
CA ILE A 95 2.81 -10.59 -2.47
C ILE A 95 3.72 -10.75 -3.67
N GLU A 96 3.84 -11.98 -4.16
CA GLU A 96 4.62 -12.28 -5.35
C GLU A 96 3.96 -11.64 -6.59
N ILE A 97 4.76 -10.95 -7.39
CA ILE A 97 4.32 -10.43 -8.69
C ILE A 97 4.31 -11.61 -9.66
N PRO A 98 3.18 -11.89 -10.35
CA PRO A 98 3.15 -12.93 -11.37
C PRO A 98 4.21 -12.69 -12.45
N VAL A 99 4.94 -13.73 -12.84
CA VAL A 99 6.01 -13.69 -13.87
C VAL A 99 5.53 -13.06 -15.19
N SER A 100 4.24 -13.20 -15.53
CA SER A 100 3.62 -12.56 -16.69
C SER A 100 3.73 -11.03 -16.70
N GLN A 101 3.98 -10.40 -15.55
CA GLN A 101 4.10 -8.96 -15.38
C GLN A 101 5.56 -8.47 -15.34
N ASP A 102 6.56 -9.35 -15.41
CA ASP A 102 7.97 -8.98 -15.18
C ASP A 102 8.49 -7.95 -16.17
N LYS A 103 8.05 -8.05 -17.44
CA LYS A 103 8.45 -7.16 -18.54
C LYS A 103 7.52 -5.96 -18.73
N THR A 104 6.53 -5.79 -17.87
CA THR A 104 5.58 -4.68 -17.96
C THR A 104 6.10 -3.43 -17.24
N HIS A 105 5.50 -2.28 -17.52
CA HIS A 105 5.81 -1.04 -16.82
C HIS A 105 5.63 -1.23 -15.30
N PRO A 106 6.52 -0.74 -14.42
CA PRO A 106 6.42 -0.96 -12.97
C PRO A 106 5.09 -0.53 -12.35
N ALA A 107 4.41 0.47 -12.91
CA ALA A 107 3.04 0.86 -12.53
C ALA A 107 2.04 -0.31 -12.61
N ASN A 108 2.19 -1.18 -13.61
CA ASN A 108 1.30 -2.32 -13.80
C ASN A 108 1.47 -3.38 -12.70
N LYS A 109 2.67 -3.46 -12.09
CA LYS A 109 2.96 -4.35 -10.97
C LYS A 109 2.14 -3.96 -9.73
N VAL A 110 2.01 -2.65 -9.47
CA VAL A 110 1.15 -2.07 -8.42
C VAL A 110 -0.30 -2.52 -8.63
N SER A 111 -0.81 -2.32 -9.84
CA SER A 111 -2.18 -2.70 -10.20
C SER A 111 -2.45 -4.20 -10.15
N THR A 112 -1.43 -5.05 -10.31
CA THR A 112 -1.60 -6.50 -10.32
C THR A 112 -1.91 -7.08 -8.94
N ILE A 113 -1.31 -6.53 -7.88
CA ILE A 113 -1.45 -7.09 -6.53
C ILE A 113 -2.55 -6.44 -5.70
N LYS A 114 -3.11 -5.30 -6.15
CA LYS A 114 -4.12 -4.55 -5.38
C LYS A 114 -5.33 -5.36 -4.98
N TYR A 115 -5.81 -6.25 -5.85
CA TYR A 115 -6.97 -7.09 -5.55
C TYR A 115 -6.65 -8.24 -4.59
N THR A 116 -5.43 -8.80 -4.65
CA THR A 116 -4.98 -9.79 -3.66
C THR A 116 -4.88 -9.15 -2.29
N LEU A 117 -4.34 -7.92 -2.22
CA LEU A 117 -4.23 -7.20 -0.97
C LEU A 117 -5.59 -6.75 -0.43
N LEU A 118 -6.46 -6.22 -1.28
CA LEU A 118 -7.85 -5.88 -0.93
C LEU A 118 -8.57 -7.09 -0.33
N LYS A 119 -8.40 -8.25 -0.93
CA LYS A 119 -9.00 -9.50 -0.44
C LYS A 119 -8.53 -9.77 0.99
N ASP A 120 -7.24 -9.66 1.29
CA ASP A 120 -6.74 -9.86 2.65
C ASP A 120 -7.39 -8.87 3.65
N PHE A 121 -7.53 -7.60 3.27
CA PHE A 121 -8.17 -6.58 4.11
C PHE A 121 -9.66 -6.89 4.38
N ILE A 122 -10.42 -7.20 3.34
CA ILE A 122 -11.84 -7.59 3.48
C ILE A 122 -11.97 -8.83 4.35
N GLN A 123 -11.10 -9.83 4.16
CA GLN A 123 -11.10 -11.04 4.97
C GLN A 123 -10.74 -10.79 6.44
N LEU A 124 -9.95 -9.76 6.74
CA LEU A 124 -9.65 -9.31 8.10
C LEU A 124 -10.76 -8.45 8.71
N GLY A 125 -11.86 -8.22 7.98
CA GLY A 125 -13.06 -7.56 8.49
C GLY A 125 -13.00 -6.04 8.45
N VAL A 126 -12.16 -5.44 7.61
CA VAL A 126 -12.04 -3.98 7.47
C VAL A 126 -12.63 -3.49 6.15
N HIS A 127 -13.43 -2.44 6.21
CA HIS A 127 -13.88 -1.67 5.05
C HIS A 127 -12.68 -0.89 4.49
N THR A 128 -12.42 -1.08 3.20
CA THR A 128 -11.19 -0.57 2.58
C THR A 128 -11.51 0.34 1.41
N LEU A 129 -11.06 1.60 1.50
CA LEU A 129 -10.95 2.47 0.34
C LEU A 129 -9.57 2.28 -0.28
N ILE A 130 -9.50 1.79 -1.52
CA ILE A 130 -8.25 1.73 -2.26
C ILE A 130 -8.04 3.04 -3.01
N THR A 131 -6.85 3.61 -2.89
CA THR A 131 -6.38 4.72 -3.71
C THR A 131 -5.11 4.32 -4.47
N ASP A 132 -5.15 4.51 -5.79
CA ASP A 132 -4.03 4.31 -6.73
C ASP A 132 -3.21 5.61 -6.83
#